data_AF-A0A811N0G6-F1
#
_entry.id   AF-A0A811N0G6-F1
#
_cell.length_a   1.000
_cell.length_b   1.000
_cell.length_c   1.000
_cell.angle_alpha   90.00
_cell.angle_beta   90.00
_cell.angle_gamma   90.00
#
_symmetry.space_group_name_H-M   'P 1'
#
loop_
_entity.id
_entity.type
_entity.pdbx_description
1 polymer ?
#
loop_
_entity_poly.entity_id
_entity_poly.type
_entity_poly.pdbx_seq_one_letter_code
_entity_poly.pdbx_strand_id
1 'polypeptide(L)'
;MAEKPAVPTSRTRIRGGLAASAPSSRRLSSISFTAAPNQSKKVPDPPKAVRPTRATPTKKRPQVDQAQKRRQEITALQEQLSGLQRKLHEKDEALRSAENLIGRITAANEAVDGLRSQLSEKELLIESTGSELHGAKIMLAEKQAALEKLEWEANVSSTKAEELQVDVASMDAEVSALMKLFRKITENDKAPPPRDRTDDLSLECEPVQLDDTVDDIDAEKMEQEMSAYASALAAAKENPTDEFMRAVTEARLRLQAVVL
;
A
#
# COMPACT_ATOMS: atom_id res chain seq x y z
N MET A 1 -25.32 -22.87 -32.33
CA MET A 1 -25.28 -23.40 -30.95
C MET A 1 -25.02 -22.22 -30.04
N ALA A 2 -25.90 -22.01 -29.06
CA ALA A 2 -26.00 -20.78 -28.28
C ALA A 2 -25.10 -20.84 -27.05
N GLU A 3 -24.22 -19.85 -26.88
CA GLU A 3 -23.51 -19.60 -25.62
C GLU A 3 -24.10 -18.39 -24.90
N LYS A 4 -24.26 -18.56 -23.60
CA LYS A 4 -25.00 -17.72 -22.67
C LYS A 4 -23.97 -16.99 -21.80
N PRO A 5 -24.06 -15.67 -21.57
CA PRO A 5 -23.12 -14.99 -20.69
C PRO A 5 -23.50 -15.17 -19.21
N ALA A 6 -22.52 -15.53 -18.39
CA ALA A 6 -22.64 -15.66 -16.95
C ALA A 6 -22.41 -14.31 -16.25
N VAL A 7 -23.36 -13.93 -15.41
CA VAL A 7 -23.35 -12.74 -14.54
C VAL A 7 -22.55 -13.06 -13.26
N PRO A 8 -21.68 -12.18 -12.76
CA PRO A 8 -21.12 -12.33 -11.41
C PRO A 8 -22.07 -11.75 -10.35
N THR A 9 -22.35 -12.58 -9.34
CA THR A 9 -23.20 -12.28 -8.18
C THR A 9 -22.42 -11.53 -7.10
N SER A 10 -22.96 -10.40 -6.66
CA SER A 10 -22.51 -9.64 -5.49
C SER A 10 -22.73 -10.46 -4.21
N ARG A 11 -21.64 -10.76 -3.49
CA ARG A 11 -21.70 -11.41 -2.17
C ARG A 11 -21.33 -10.40 -1.08
N THR A 12 -22.36 -9.80 -0.48
CA THR A 12 -22.26 -8.99 0.73
C THR A 12 -21.89 -9.88 1.91
N ARG A 13 -20.68 -9.69 2.47
CA ARG A 13 -20.26 -10.39 3.70
C ARG A 13 -20.59 -9.53 4.92
N ILE A 14 -21.29 -10.18 5.84
CA ILE A 14 -21.84 -9.64 7.08
C ILE A 14 -20.72 -9.18 8.03
N ARG A 15 -20.98 -8.00 8.61
CA ARG A 15 -20.25 -7.28 9.66
C ARG A 15 -20.25 -8.11 10.95
N GLY A 16 -19.08 -8.47 11.46
CA GLY A 16 -18.91 -9.20 12.72
C GLY A 16 -17.97 -8.47 13.69
N GLY A 17 -18.56 -7.94 14.76
CA GLY A 17 -18.00 -7.83 16.12
C GLY A 17 -16.60 -7.28 16.32
N LEU A 18 -16.52 -5.99 16.68
CA LEU A 18 -15.42 -5.45 17.48
C LEU A 18 -15.59 -5.94 18.93
N ALA A 19 -14.63 -6.72 19.43
CA ALA A 19 -14.46 -6.97 20.85
C ALA A 19 -13.03 -6.61 21.25
N ALA A 20 -12.92 -5.63 22.14
CA ALA A 20 -11.67 -5.18 22.73
C ALA A 20 -11.00 -6.32 23.52
N SER A 21 -9.75 -6.62 23.20
CA SER A 21 -8.93 -7.58 23.97
C SER A 21 -8.19 -6.84 25.07
N ALA A 22 -8.55 -7.14 26.32
CA ALA A 22 -7.92 -6.67 27.55
C ALA A 22 -6.61 -7.47 27.84
N PRO A 23 -5.68 -6.94 28.66
CA PRO A 23 -4.37 -7.54 28.84
C PRO A 23 -4.44 -8.80 29.70
N SER A 24 -3.79 -9.86 29.22
CA SER A 24 -3.71 -11.15 29.91
C SER A 24 -2.77 -11.07 31.12
N SER A 25 -3.37 -11.27 32.30
CA SER A 25 -2.71 -11.30 33.60
C SER A 25 -1.56 -12.30 33.67
N ARG A 26 -0.39 -11.77 34.02
CA ARG A 26 0.80 -12.50 34.44
C ARG A 26 0.49 -13.23 35.76
N ARG A 27 0.11 -14.51 35.71
CA ARG A 27 0.01 -15.36 36.91
C ARG A 27 1.40 -15.85 37.30
N LEU A 28 1.92 -15.31 38.41
CA LEU A 28 3.03 -15.88 39.15
C LEU A 28 2.52 -17.15 39.84
N SER A 29 3.00 -18.31 39.40
CA SER A 29 2.77 -19.58 40.09
C SER A 29 3.69 -19.65 41.31
N SER A 30 3.17 -19.28 42.47
CA SER A 30 3.79 -19.49 43.77
C SER A 30 3.78 -20.98 44.10
N ILE A 31 4.96 -21.58 44.24
CA ILE A 31 5.14 -22.96 44.69
C ILE A 31 4.99 -22.96 46.21
N SER A 32 3.88 -23.49 46.71
CA SER A 32 3.63 -23.67 48.14
C SER A 32 4.40 -24.88 48.66
N PHE A 33 5.34 -24.66 49.58
CA PHE A 33 5.94 -25.74 50.38
C PHE A 33 4.87 -26.31 51.33
N THR A 34 4.49 -27.58 51.15
CA THR A 34 3.67 -28.30 52.12
C THR A 34 4.57 -28.93 53.18
N ALA A 35 4.58 -28.35 54.37
CA ALA A 35 5.14 -28.95 55.57
C ALA A 35 4.26 -30.11 56.05
N ALA A 36 4.87 -31.27 56.30
CA ALA A 36 4.18 -32.45 56.82
C ALA A 36 3.76 -32.25 58.29
N PRO A 37 2.53 -32.62 58.70
CA PRO A 37 2.11 -32.50 60.09
C PRO A 37 2.68 -33.65 60.94
N ASN A 38 3.31 -33.27 62.04
CA ASN A 38 3.77 -34.12 63.13
C ASN A 38 2.63 -35.03 63.65
N GLN A 39 2.84 -36.34 63.61
CA GLN A 39 1.99 -37.28 64.34
C GLN A 39 2.47 -37.39 65.79
N SER A 40 1.77 -36.70 66.68
CA SER A 40 1.87 -36.87 68.13
C SER A 40 1.37 -38.27 68.52
N LYS A 41 2.29 -39.14 68.98
CA LYS A 41 1.96 -40.45 69.54
C LYS A 41 1.13 -40.30 70.81
N LYS A 42 -0.04 -40.94 70.80
CA LYS A 42 -0.95 -41.12 71.93
C LYS A 42 -0.32 -42.08 72.96
N VAL A 43 -0.27 -41.65 74.22
CA VAL A 43 0.10 -42.44 75.39
C VAL A 43 -1.04 -43.40 75.73
N PRO A 44 -0.78 -44.70 76.01
CA PRO A 44 -1.76 -45.57 76.66
C PRO A 44 -1.48 -45.66 78.17
N ASP A 45 -2.50 -45.37 78.98
CA ASP A 45 -2.51 -45.65 80.43
C ASP A 45 -2.56 -47.16 80.72
N PRO A 46 -1.89 -47.65 81.78
CA PRO A 46 -1.85 -49.06 82.15
C PRO A 46 -3.00 -49.47 83.11
N PRO A 47 -3.39 -50.77 83.16
CA PRO A 47 -4.42 -51.25 84.06
C PRO A 47 -3.92 -51.59 85.48
N LYS A 48 -4.91 -51.68 86.37
CA LYS A 48 -4.91 -51.75 87.84
C LYS A 48 -3.92 -52.73 88.51
N ALA A 49 -3.51 -52.31 89.70
CA ALA A 49 -2.66 -53.01 90.66
C ALA A 49 -3.29 -54.29 91.24
N VAL A 50 -2.50 -55.37 91.28
CA VAL A 50 -2.63 -56.50 92.22
C VAL A 50 -1.22 -56.90 92.69
N ARG A 51 -1.02 -56.96 94.01
CA ARG A 51 0.19 -57.43 94.71
C ARG A 51 0.40 -58.94 94.49
N PRO A 52 1.66 -59.46 94.47
CA PRO A 52 2.27 -59.91 95.74
C PRO A 52 3.82 -59.81 95.89
N THR A 53 4.21 -59.69 97.16
CA THR A 53 5.31 -60.32 97.90
C THR A 53 6.76 -60.34 97.37
N ARG A 54 7.59 -59.50 98.02
CA ARG A 54 8.98 -59.67 98.52
C ARG A 54 9.74 -60.97 98.19
N ALA A 55 10.85 -60.82 97.45
CA ALA A 55 12.14 -61.49 97.71
C ALA A 55 13.31 -60.71 97.08
N THR A 56 14.33 -60.38 97.86
CA THR A 56 15.66 -59.84 97.48
C THR A 56 16.64 -60.99 97.18
N PRO A 57 17.89 -60.76 96.70
CA PRO A 57 18.36 -59.95 95.58
C PRO A 57 19.34 -60.74 94.65
N THR A 58 19.45 -60.42 93.35
CA THR A 58 20.60 -60.88 92.52
C THR A 58 21.11 -59.76 91.60
N LYS A 59 22.20 -59.12 92.02
CA LYS A 59 23.06 -58.23 91.22
C LYS A 59 23.78 -59.06 90.15
N LYS A 60 23.30 -59.03 88.88
CA LYS A 60 24.09 -59.31 87.63
C LYS A 60 23.29 -59.21 86.31
N ARG A 61 22.01 -58.84 86.31
CA ARG A 61 21.15 -58.75 85.10
C ARG A 61 21.14 -57.42 84.31
N PRO A 62 21.40 -56.22 84.87
CA PRO A 62 21.23 -54.96 84.14
C PRO A 62 22.18 -54.77 82.93
N GLN A 63 23.36 -55.38 82.99
CA GLN A 63 24.42 -55.16 81.99
C GLN A 63 24.15 -55.91 80.68
N VAL A 64 23.50 -57.08 80.74
CA VAL A 64 23.14 -57.88 79.56
C VAL A 64 21.99 -57.22 78.79
N ASP A 65 20.97 -56.75 79.51
CA ASP A 65 19.84 -56.03 78.92
C ASP A 65 20.29 -54.68 78.31
N GLN A 66 21.23 -53.97 78.95
CA GLN A 66 21.80 -52.73 78.43
C GLN A 66 22.66 -52.97 77.19
N ALA A 67 23.47 -54.05 77.16
CA ALA A 67 24.25 -54.42 75.99
C ALA A 67 23.36 -54.83 74.82
N GLN A 68 22.26 -55.56 75.07
CA GLN A 68 21.29 -55.95 74.05
C GLN A 68 20.54 -54.73 73.48
N LYS A 69 20.15 -53.79 74.34
CA LYS A 69 19.56 -52.52 73.93
C LYS A 69 20.51 -51.71 73.04
N ARG A 70 21.80 -51.63 73.39
CA ARG A 70 22.82 -50.98 72.55
C ARG A 70 22.99 -51.65 71.20
N ARG A 71 22.96 -52.98 71.13
CA ARG A 71 23.02 -53.71 69.85
C ARG A 71 21.81 -53.40 68.96
N GLN A 72 20.61 -53.42 69.53
CA GLN A 72 19.39 -53.06 68.81
C GLN A 72 19.41 -51.62 68.29
N GLU A 73 19.94 -50.69 69.10
CA GLU A 73 20.11 -49.30 68.70
C GLU A 73 21.11 -49.14 67.54
N ILE A 74 22.24 -49.85 67.58
CA ILE A 74 23.20 -49.88 66.47
C ILE A 74 22.54 -50.41 65.20
N THR A 75 21.75 -51.49 65.28
CA THR A 75 21.04 -52.03 64.11
C THR A 75 20.01 -51.04 63.56
N ALA A 76 19.23 -50.40 64.44
CA ALA A 76 18.27 -49.38 64.02
C ALA A 76 18.95 -48.18 63.36
N LEU A 77 20.09 -47.72 63.89
CA LEU A 77 20.90 -46.66 63.28
C LEU A 77 21.49 -47.08 61.93
N GLN A 78 21.95 -48.31 61.80
CA GLN A 78 22.43 -48.87 60.53
C GLN A 78 21.33 -48.91 59.47
N GLU A 79 20.12 -49.36 59.83
CA GLU A 79 18.96 -49.33 58.94
C GLU A 79 18.61 -47.89 58.52
N GLN A 80 18.59 -46.94 59.47
CA GLN A 80 18.35 -45.53 59.14
C GLN A 80 19.43 -44.96 58.20
N LEU A 81 20.70 -45.27 58.44
CA LEU A 81 21.81 -44.83 57.61
C LEU A 81 21.67 -45.39 56.19
N SER A 82 21.34 -46.67 56.05
CA SER A 82 21.08 -47.30 54.74
C SER A 82 19.88 -46.66 54.01
N GLY A 83 18.82 -46.31 54.75
CA GLY A 83 17.64 -45.64 54.20
C GLY A 83 17.95 -44.20 53.74
N LEU A 84 18.76 -43.47 54.49
CA LEU A 84 19.24 -42.14 54.10
C LEU A 84 20.15 -42.20 52.88
N GLN A 85 21.06 -43.16 52.82
CA GLN A 85 21.94 -43.37 51.68
C GLN A 85 21.15 -43.66 50.40
N ARG A 86 20.12 -44.51 50.48
CA ARG A 86 19.21 -44.78 49.35
C ARG A 86 18.50 -43.52 48.87
N LYS A 87 17.93 -42.74 49.79
CA LYS A 87 17.25 -41.47 49.47
C LYS A 87 18.20 -40.44 48.86
N LEU A 88 19.44 -40.38 49.33
CA LEU A 88 20.46 -39.50 48.74
C LEU A 88 20.72 -39.90 47.29
N HIS A 89 20.92 -41.19 47.03
CA HIS A 89 21.15 -41.69 45.67
C HIS A 89 19.96 -41.41 44.73
N GLU A 90 18.72 -41.65 45.17
CA GLU A 90 17.52 -41.31 44.39
C GLU A 90 17.45 -39.81 44.06
N LYS A 91 17.87 -38.94 44.99
CA LYS A 91 17.92 -37.50 44.75
C LYS A 91 19.04 -37.10 43.78
N ASP A 92 20.19 -37.76 43.82
CA ASP A 92 21.29 -37.51 42.88
C ASP A 92 20.88 -37.89 41.44
N GLU A 93 20.16 -39.00 41.26
CA GLU A 93 19.59 -39.39 39.95
C GLU A 93 18.54 -38.38 39.45
N ALA A 94 17.67 -37.91 40.35
CA ALA A 94 16.69 -36.88 40.02
C ALA A 94 17.36 -35.54 39.66
N LEU A 95 18.43 -35.18 40.35
CA LEU A 95 19.23 -33.99 40.07
C LEU A 95 19.89 -34.08 38.70
N ARG A 96 20.53 -35.22 38.38
CA ARG A 96 21.11 -35.45 37.05
C ARG A 96 20.07 -35.38 35.93
N SER A 97 18.87 -35.90 36.18
CA SER A 97 17.75 -35.83 35.23
C SER A 97 17.28 -34.38 35.02
N ALA A 98 17.24 -33.58 36.08
CA ALA A 98 16.89 -32.16 36.00
C ALA A 98 17.95 -31.36 35.23
N GLU A 99 19.24 -31.62 35.47
CA GLU A 99 20.34 -31.00 34.72
C GLU A 99 20.27 -31.31 33.22
N ASN A 100 19.97 -32.57 32.85
CA ASN A 100 19.76 -32.94 31.47
C ASN A 100 18.59 -32.18 30.84
N LEU A 101 17.47 -32.05 31.57
CA LEU A 101 16.31 -31.30 31.11
C LEU A 101 16.64 -29.81 30.91
N ILE A 102 17.42 -29.21 31.82
CA ILE A 102 17.90 -27.83 31.67
C ILE A 102 18.71 -27.69 30.38
N GLY A 103 19.66 -28.59 30.11
CA GLY A 103 20.43 -28.57 28.87
C GLY A 103 19.55 -28.67 27.62
N ARG A 104 18.53 -29.53 27.64
CA ARG A 104 17.55 -29.64 26.55
C ARG A 104 16.72 -28.36 26.37
N ILE A 105 16.31 -27.71 27.46
CA ILE A 105 15.58 -26.45 27.42
C ILE A 105 16.45 -25.33 26.85
N THR A 106 17.73 -25.26 27.25
CA THR A 106 18.67 -24.28 26.72
C THR A 106 18.84 -24.44 25.20
N ALA A 107 19.09 -25.67 24.73
CA ALA A 107 19.20 -25.96 23.30
C ALA A 107 17.90 -25.64 22.53
N ALA A 108 16.74 -25.92 23.13
CA ALA A 108 15.45 -25.57 22.53
C ALA A 108 15.25 -24.04 22.46
N ASN A 109 15.67 -23.30 23.48
CA ASN A 109 15.59 -21.83 23.48
C ASN A 109 16.49 -21.23 22.39
N GLU A 110 17.72 -21.72 22.24
CA GLU A 110 18.63 -21.30 21.17
C GLU A 110 18.02 -21.56 19.77
N ALA A 111 17.38 -22.72 19.59
CA ALA A 111 16.68 -23.03 18.34
C ALA A 111 15.48 -22.08 18.09
N VAL A 112 14.72 -21.73 19.14
CA VAL A 112 13.61 -20.77 19.05
C VAL A 112 14.10 -19.38 18.68
N ASP A 113 15.20 -18.92 19.27
CA ASP A 113 15.78 -17.62 18.96
C ASP A 113 16.33 -17.57 17.53
N GLY A 114 16.94 -18.66 17.05
CA GLY A 114 17.33 -18.80 15.64
C GLY A 114 16.13 -18.72 14.68
N LEU A 115 15.01 -19.38 15.01
CA LEU A 115 13.78 -19.29 14.22
C LEU A 115 13.18 -17.88 14.24
N ARG A 116 13.25 -17.17 15.36
CA ARG A 116 12.81 -15.77 15.47
C ARG A 116 13.63 -14.85 14.58
N SER A 117 14.96 -15.01 14.55
CA SER A 117 15.82 -14.25 13.65
C SER A 117 15.49 -14.51 12.18
N GLN A 118 15.30 -15.78 11.78
CA GLN A 118 14.88 -16.11 10.42
C GLN A 118 13.49 -15.54 10.06
N LEU A 119 12.55 -15.54 11.00
CA LEU A 119 11.24 -14.92 10.80
C LEU A 119 11.40 -13.42 10.54
N SER A 120 12.20 -12.72 11.34
CA SER A 120 12.44 -11.28 11.17
C SER A 120 13.11 -10.94 9.82
N GLU A 121 14.08 -11.76 9.37
CA GLU A 121 14.71 -11.59 8.06
C GLU A 121 13.70 -11.78 6.91
N LYS A 122 12.83 -12.80 7.02
CA LYS A 122 11.79 -13.04 6.02
C LYS A 122 10.71 -11.94 6.02
N GLU A 123 10.37 -11.40 7.18
CA GLU A 123 9.45 -10.26 7.30
C GLU A 123 10.02 -9.05 6.54
N LEU A 124 11.30 -8.72 6.76
CA LEU A 124 11.98 -7.65 6.02
C LEU A 124 12.03 -7.90 4.51
N LEU A 125 12.26 -9.14 4.09
CA LEU A 125 12.23 -9.49 2.66
C LEU A 125 10.83 -9.30 2.06
N ILE A 126 9.78 -9.68 2.78
CA ILE A 126 8.39 -9.48 2.37
C ILE A 126 8.07 -7.97 2.27
N GLU A 127 8.50 -7.17 3.25
CA GLU A 127 8.31 -5.71 3.23
C GLU A 127 9.05 -5.06 2.04
N SER A 128 10.30 -5.45 1.79
CA SER A 128 11.10 -4.94 0.66
C SER A 128 10.44 -5.28 -0.68
N THR A 129 10.13 -6.56 -0.90
CA THR A 129 9.50 -7.04 -2.14
C THR A 129 8.10 -6.46 -2.34
N GLY A 130 7.34 -6.28 -1.26
CA GLY A 130 6.05 -5.60 -1.28
C GLY A 130 6.16 -4.13 -1.70
N SER A 131 7.21 -3.42 -1.23
CA SER A 131 7.47 -2.04 -1.60
C SER A 131 7.90 -1.91 -3.07
N GLU A 132 8.77 -2.80 -3.54
CA GLU A 132 9.16 -2.87 -4.95
C GLU A 132 7.96 -3.14 -5.86
N LEU A 133 7.10 -4.10 -5.50
CA LEU A 133 5.87 -4.40 -6.25
C LEU A 133 4.93 -3.20 -6.30
N HIS A 134 4.78 -2.49 -5.19
CA HIS A 134 3.96 -1.28 -5.14
C HIS A 134 4.51 -0.19 -6.08
N GLY A 135 5.82 0.05 -6.05
CA GLY A 135 6.49 0.97 -6.97
C GLY A 135 6.29 0.58 -8.44
N ALA A 136 6.46 -0.70 -8.78
CA ALA A 136 6.24 -1.21 -10.12
C ALA A 136 4.79 -1.02 -10.59
N LYS A 137 3.81 -1.16 -9.69
CA LYS A 137 2.39 -0.93 -9.99
C LYS A 137 2.10 0.54 -10.31
N ILE A 138 2.73 1.48 -9.59
CA ILE A 138 2.62 2.91 -9.87
C ILE A 138 3.19 3.20 -11.27
N MET A 139 4.41 2.73 -11.56
CA MET A 139 5.03 2.90 -12.87
C MET A 139 4.17 2.33 -14.00
N LEU A 140 3.56 1.16 -13.79
CA LEU A 140 2.69 0.57 -14.80
C LEU A 140 1.47 1.45 -15.09
N ALA A 141 0.85 2.02 -14.06
CA ALA A 141 -0.26 2.96 -14.22
C ALA A 141 0.17 4.24 -14.95
N GLU A 142 1.35 4.78 -14.64
CA GLU A 142 1.91 5.94 -15.34
C GLU A 142 2.18 5.64 -16.83
N LYS A 143 2.73 4.46 -17.13
CA LYS A 143 2.95 4.02 -18.52
C LYS A 143 1.63 3.83 -19.26
N GLN A 144 0.60 3.28 -18.59
CA GLN A 144 -0.73 3.13 -19.18
C GLN A 144 -1.34 4.50 -19.52
N ALA A 145 -1.27 5.47 -18.61
CA ALA A 145 -1.76 6.82 -18.86
C ALA A 145 -1.00 7.51 -20.02
N ALA A 146 0.32 7.31 -20.11
CA ALA A 146 1.11 7.84 -21.21
C ALA A 146 0.75 7.20 -22.57
N LEU A 147 0.45 5.90 -22.59
CA LEU A 147 -0.01 5.21 -23.79
C LEU A 147 -1.37 5.72 -24.26
N GLU A 148 -2.35 5.84 -23.36
CA GLU A 148 -3.68 6.37 -23.70
C GLU A 148 -3.62 7.80 -24.25
N LYS A 149 -2.73 8.63 -23.69
CA LYS A 149 -2.47 9.97 -24.21
C LYS A 149 -1.92 9.94 -25.64
N LEU A 150 -0.89 9.13 -25.89
CA LEU A 150 -0.30 9.00 -27.23
C LEU A 150 -1.29 8.43 -28.24
N GLU A 151 -2.12 7.47 -27.83
CA GLU A 151 -3.19 6.92 -28.66
C GLU A 151 -4.22 7.99 -29.04
N TRP A 152 -4.63 8.82 -28.07
CA TRP A 152 -5.51 9.95 -28.34
C TRP A 152 -4.87 10.97 -29.31
N GLU A 153 -3.61 11.33 -29.09
CA GLU A 153 -2.87 12.24 -29.98
C GLU A 153 -2.75 11.68 -31.41
N ALA A 154 -2.46 10.38 -31.55
CA ALA A 154 -2.38 9.69 -32.82
C ALA A 154 -3.73 9.67 -33.54
N ASN A 155 -4.82 9.38 -32.83
CA ASN A 155 -6.17 9.39 -33.40
C ASN A 155 -6.57 10.79 -33.89
N VAL A 156 -6.32 11.83 -33.08
CA VAL A 156 -6.59 13.23 -33.47
C VAL A 156 -5.75 13.63 -34.68
N SER A 157 -4.48 13.22 -34.73
CA SER A 157 -3.61 13.48 -35.89
C SER A 157 -4.08 12.74 -37.14
N SER A 158 -4.56 11.50 -37.00
CA SER A 158 -5.09 10.70 -38.11
C SER A 158 -6.33 11.37 -38.71
N THR A 159 -7.27 11.79 -37.86
CA THR A 159 -8.49 12.51 -38.32
C THR A 159 -8.12 13.80 -39.06
N LYS A 160 -7.19 14.60 -38.55
CA LYS A 160 -6.72 15.82 -39.24
C LYS A 160 -6.04 15.51 -40.58
N ALA A 161 -5.30 14.42 -40.67
CA ALA A 161 -4.67 14.00 -41.92
C ALA A 161 -5.71 13.57 -42.97
N GLU A 162 -6.78 12.89 -42.54
CA GLU A 162 -7.92 12.54 -43.39
C GLU A 162 -8.67 13.79 -43.89
N GLU A 163 -8.92 14.77 -43.01
CA GLU A 163 -9.53 16.06 -43.40
C GLU A 163 -8.70 16.78 -44.45
N LEU A 164 -7.39 16.94 -44.22
CA LEU A 164 -6.49 17.58 -45.17
C LEU A 164 -6.40 16.81 -46.50
N GLN A 165 -6.51 15.47 -46.48
CA GLN A 165 -6.55 14.67 -47.71
C GLN A 165 -7.79 15.00 -48.56
N VAL A 166 -8.94 15.20 -47.93
CA VAL A 166 -10.18 15.62 -48.61
C VAL A 166 -10.00 17.02 -49.22
N ASP A 167 -9.44 17.96 -48.46
CA ASP A 167 -9.20 19.33 -48.94
C ASP A 167 -8.27 19.37 -50.16
N VAL A 168 -7.18 18.59 -50.13
CA VAL A 168 -6.25 18.47 -51.27
C VAL A 168 -6.94 17.90 -52.50
N ALA A 169 -7.80 16.89 -52.34
CA ALA A 169 -8.56 16.32 -53.46
C ALA A 169 -9.57 17.33 -54.05
N SER A 170 -10.21 18.15 -53.20
CA SER A 170 -11.09 19.24 -53.66
C SER A 170 -10.30 20.29 -54.45
N MET A 171 -9.18 20.75 -53.89
CA MET A 171 -8.32 21.74 -54.54
C MET A 171 -7.74 21.22 -55.86
N ASP A 172 -7.36 19.94 -55.96
CA ASP A 172 -6.89 19.34 -57.21
C ASP A 172 -7.97 19.37 -58.32
N ALA A 173 -9.23 19.13 -57.95
CA ALA A 173 -10.36 19.24 -58.86
C ALA A 173 -10.60 20.69 -59.33
N GLU A 174 -10.51 21.66 -58.41
CA GLU A 174 -10.63 23.09 -58.72
C GLU A 174 -9.49 23.59 -59.63
N VAL A 175 -8.24 23.25 -59.31
CA VAL A 175 -7.06 23.56 -60.14
C VAL A 175 -7.17 22.91 -61.51
N SER A 176 -7.63 21.66 -61.58
CA SER A 176 -7.89 20.97 -62.84
C SER A 176 -8.96 21.66 -63.69
N ALA A 177 -10.04 22.16 -63.08
CA ALA A 177 -11.07 22.93 -63.75
C ALA A 177 -10.53 24.26 -64.29
N LEU A 178 -9.75 24.97 -63.48
CA LEU A 178 -9.09 26.23 -63.87
C LEU A 178 -8.12 26.02 -65.03
N MET A 179 -7.28 24.97 -64.99
CA MET A 179 -6.34 24.65 -66.07
C MET A 179 -7.06 24.28 -67.39
N LYS A 180 -8.22 23.60 -67.32
CA LYS A 180 -9.06 23.35 -68.50
C LYS A 180 -9.60 24.66 -69.08
N LEU A 181 -10.00 25.61 -68.24
CA LEU A 181 -10.47 26.93 -68.67
C LEU A 181 -9.36 27.71 -69.38
N PHE A 182 -8.15 27.77 -68.82
CA PHE A 182 -7.01 28.40 -69.48
C PHE A 182 -6.72 27.78 -70.85
N ARG A 183 -6.66 26.45 -70.95
CA ARG A 183 -6.43 25.75 -72.22
C ARG A 183 -7.46 26.12 -73.28
N LYS A 184 -8.74 26.21 -72.90
CA LYS A 184 -9.83 26.59 -73.79
C LYS A 184 -9.70 28.03 -74.29
N ILE A 185 -9.28 28.96 -73.44
CA ILE A 185 -9.02 30.35 -73.83
C ILE A 185 -7.86 30.41 -74.84
N THR A 186 -6.76 29.71 -74.57
CA THR A 186 -5.59 29.70 -75.47
C THR A 186 -5.87 29.02 -76.83
N GLU A 187 -6.81 28.06 -76.90
CA GLU A 187 -7.28 27.47 -78.16
C GLU A 187 -8.17 28.42 -78.97
N ASN A 188 -9.04 29.19 -78.31
CA ASN A 188 -9.91 30.16 -78.99
C ASN A 188 -9.13 31.33 -79.63
N ASP A 189 -7.96 31.67 -79.08
CA ASP A 189 -7.08 32.73 -79.59
C ASP A 189 -6.27 32.32 -80.85
N LYS A 190 -6.33 31.03 -81.25
CA LYS A 190 -5.72 30.54 -82.49
C LYS A 190 -6.64 30.60 -83.72
N ALA A 191 -7.76 31.32 -83.66
CA ALA A 191 -8.58 31.58 -84.84
C ALA A 191 -7.73 32.29 -85.92
N PRO A 192 -7.89 31.96 -87.23
CA PRO A 192 -7.12 32.62 -88.28
C PRO A 192 -7.39 34.13 -88.22
N PRO A 193 -6.35 34.98 -88.43
CA PRO A 193 -6.53 36.42 -88.27
C PRO A 193 -7.63 36.88 -89.23
N PRO A 194 -8.61 37.67 -88.75
CA PRO A 194 -9.47 38.40 -89.66
C PRO A 194 -8.56 39.33 -90.46
N ARG A 195 -8.51 39.13 -91.78
CA ARG A 195 -8.04 40.19 -92.67
C ARG A 195 -8.86 41.44 -92.39
N ASP A 196 -8.18 42.57 -92.35
CA ASP A 196 -8.70 43.93 -92.22
C ASP A 196 -9.26 44.31 -90.84
N ARG A 197 -8.41 44.92 -90.01
CA ARG A 197 -8.32 46.38 -89.91
C ARG A 197 -7.28 46.77 -88.86
N THR A 198 -6.33 47.59 -89.29
CA THR A 198 -5.67 48.60 -88.44
C THR A 198 -6.70 49.32 -87.61
N ASP A 199 -6.51 49.36 -86.28
CA ASP A 199 -6.50 50.58 -85.47
C ASP A 199 -6.47 50.22 -83.97
N ASP A 200 -5.29 50.44 -83.39
CA ASP A 200 -5.05 51.15 -82.13
C ASP A 200 -6.05 50.98 -80.97
N LEU A 201 -5.74 50.12 -79.99
CA LEU A 201 -6.15 50.28 -78.59
C LEU A 201 -5.15 49.54 -77.67
N SER A 202 -4.02 50.19 -77.39
CA SER A 202 -3.12 49.83 -76.29
C SER A 202 -3.76 50.31 -74.98
N LEU A 203 -4.43 49.41 -74.25
CA LEU A 203 -4.92 49.67 -72.90
C LEU A 203 -3.74 49.69 -71.92
N GLU A 204 -3.18 50.88 -71.74
CA GLU A 204 -2.21 51.19 -70.70
C GLU A 204 -2.97 51.30 -69.36
N CYS A 205 -2.80 50.30 -68.49
CA CYS A 205 -3.31 50.37 -67.13
C CYS A 205 -2.47 51.38 -66.33
N GLU A 206 -3.03 52.56 -66.10
CA GLU A 206 -2.56 53.56 -65.15
C GLU A 206 -2.55 52.96 -63.72
N PRO A 207 -1.41 52.92 -63.02
CA PRO A 207 -1.38 52.49 -61.63
C PRO A 207 -2.00 53.59 -60.75
N VAL A 208 -3.18 53.30 -60.23
CA VAL A 208 -3.84 54.12 -59.20
C VAL A 208 -2.88 54.30 -58.02
N GLN A 209 -2.41 55.53 -57.82
CA GLN A 209 -1.71 55.92 -56.60
C GLN A 209 -2.72 55.88 -55.44
N LEU A 210 -2.54 54.93 -54.54
CA LEU A 210 -3.23 54.93 -53.25
C LEU A 210 -2.62 56.07 -52.43
N ASP A 211 -3.44 57.08 -52.15
CA ASP A 211 -3.10 58.19 -51.27
C ASP A 211 -2.90 57.64 -49.85
N ASP A 212 -1.67 57.76 -49.34
CA ASP A 212 -1.18 57.19 -48.08
C ASP A 212 -1.57 58.10 -46.90
N THR A 213 -2.84 58.52 -46.86
CA THR A 213 -3.41 59.30 -45.76
C THR A 213 -4.45 58.46 -45.03
N VAL A 214 -4.03 57.31 -44.52
CA VAL A 214 -4.71 56.68 -43.39
C VAL A 214 -4.00 57.24 -42.16
N ASP A 215 -4.69 58.10 -41.40
CA ASP A 215 -4.25 58.52 -40.08
C ASP A 215 -3.70 57.29 -39.33
N ASP A 216 -2.48 57.37 -38.80
CA ASP A 216 -1.81 56.32 -38.03
C ASP A 216 -2.74 55.88 -36.89
N ILE A 217 -3.57 54.85 -37.14
CA ILE A 217 -4.28 54.16 -36.06
C ILE A 217 -3.17 53.48 -35.27
N ASP A 218 -2.95 53.95 -34.05
CA ASP A 218 -1.99 53.38 -33.12
C ASP A 218 -2.26 51.88 -32.96
N ALA A 219 -1.51 51.07 -33.72
CA ALA A 219 -1.71 49.64 -33.83
C ALA A 219 -1.51 48.95 -32.47
N GLU A 220 -0.64 49.52 -31.63
CA GLU A 220 -0.39 49.05 -30.27
C GLU A 220 -1.61 49.29 -29.38
N LYS A 221 -2.26 50.46 -29.51
CA LYS A 221 -3.51 50.76 -28.80
C LYS A 221 -4.68 49.89 -29.27
N MET A 222 -4.78 49.59 -30.56
CA MET A 222 -5.79 48.68 -31.08
C MET A 222 -5.62 47.26 -30.53
N GLU A 223 -4.39 46.73 -30.55
CA GLU A 223 -4.08 45.40 -30.02
C GLU A 223 -4.34 45.31 -28.51
N GLN A 224 -4.05 46.38 -27.76
CA GLN A 224 -4.32 46.47 -26.33
C GLN A 224 -5.82 46.39 -26.02
N GLU A 225 -6.66 47.15 -26.71
CA GLU A 225 -8.11 47.15 -26.50
C GLU A 225 -8.75 45.84 -26.99
N MET A 226 -8.25 45.24 -28.08
CA MET A 226 -8.66 43.91 -28.54
C MET A 226 -8.36 42.83 -27.48
N SER A 227 -7.17 42.88 -26.87
CA SER A 227 -6.77 41.97 -25.80
C SER A 227 -7.64 42.15 -24.54
N ALA A 228 -7.95 43.39 -24.17
CA ALA A 228 -8.83 43.70 -23.05
C ALA A 228 -10.25 43.18 -23.28
N TYR A 229 -10.79 43.33 -24.49
CA TYR A 229 -12.09 42.79 -24.87
C TYR A 229 -12.12 41.25 -24.82
N ALA A 230 -11.10 40.59 -25.37
CA ALA A 230 -10.97 39.13 -25.32
C ALA A 230 -10.89 38.60 -23.88
N SER A 231 -10.13 39.28 -23.02
CA SER A 231 -10.03 38.93 -21.59
C SER A 231 -11.35 39.11 -20.84
N ALA A 232 -12.07 40.20 -21.09
CA ALA A 232 -13.39 40.43 -20.48
C ALA A 232 -14.42 39.38 -20.94
N LEU A 233 -14.37 38.99 -22.22
CA LEU A 233 -15.20 37.92 -22.78
C LEU A 233 -14.89 36.55 -22.14
N ALA A 234 -13.63 36.25 -21.90
CA ALA A 234 -13.24 35.01 -21.21
C ALA A 234 -13.77 34.99 -19.76
N ALA A 235 -13.59 36.09 -19.03
CA ALA A 235 -14.09 36.22 -17.66
C ALA A 235 -15.63 36.13 -17.58
N ALA A 236 -16.35 36.76 -18.51
CA ALA A 236 -17.82 36.67 -18.57
C ALA A 236 -18.32 35.26 -18.97
N LYS A 237 -17.55 34.52 -19.78
CA LYS A 237 -17.86 33.12 -20.11
C LYS A 237 -17.63 32.18 -18.93
N GLU A 238 -16.62 32.45 -18.10
CA GLU A 238 -16.34 31.68 -16.89
C GLU A 238 -17.32 32.02 -15.75
N ASN A 239 -17.75 33.28 -15.67
CA ASN A 239 -18.72 33.74 -14.66
C ASN A 239 -19.64 34.86 -15.21
N PRO A 240 -20.87 34.55 -15.62
CA PRO A 240 -21.79 35.51 -16.24
C PRO A 240 -22.52 36.37 -15.20
N THR A 241 -21.76 37.15 -14.43
CA THR A 241 -22.30 38.16 -13.50
C THR A 241 -22.49 39.51 -14.22
N ASP A 242 -23.45 40.32 -13.78
CA ASP A 242 -23.73 41.66 -14.35
C ASP A 242 -22.49 42.57 -14.44
N GLU A 243 -21.54 42.42 -13.51
CA GLU A 243 -20.27 43.16 -13.49
C GLU A 243 -19.37 42.76 -14.67
N PHE A 244 -19.26 41.46 -14.98
CA PHE A 244 -18.46 40.98 -16.11
C PHE A 244 -19.13 41.29 -17.45
N MET A 245 -20.46 41.23 -17.52
CA MET A 245 -21.20 41.66 -18.72
C MET A 245 -21.02 43.16 -18.98
N ARG A 246 -21.02 43.99 -17.92
CA ARG A 246 -20.70 45.42 -18.03
C ARG A 246 -19.28 45.65 -18.51
N ALA A 247 -18.30 44.92 -17.97
CA ALA A 247 -16.90 45.01 -18.40
C ALA A 247 -16.71 44.64 -19.89
N VAL A 248 -17.43 43.63 -20.40
CA VAL A 248 -17.44 43.28 -21.83
C VAL A 248 -18.00 44.43 -22.67
N THR A 249 -19.11 45.05 -22.24
CA THR A 249 -19.69 46.18 -22.98
C THR A 249 -18.77 47.40 -22.98
N GLU A 250 -18.08 47.67 -21.88
CA GLU A 250 -17.13 48.78 -21.76
C GLU A 250 -15.89 48.56 -22.63
N ALA A 251 -15.29 47.36 -22.59
CA ALA A 251 -14.16 47.02 -23.44
C ALA A 251 -14.53 47.07 -24.94
N ARG A 252 -15.76 46.67 -25.29
CA ARG A 252 -16.27 46.81 -26.66
C ARG A 252 -16.38 48.27 -27.11
N LEU A 253 -16.86 49.16 -26.22
CA LEU A 253 -16.96 50.59 -26.51
C LEU A 253 -15.59 51.23 -26.70
N ARG A 254 -14.60 50.86 -25.88
CA ARG A 254 -13.22 51.35 -26.01
C ARG A 254 -12.58 50.89 -27.32
N LEU A 255 -12.77 49.63 -27.71
CA LEU A 255 -12.31 49.12 -28.99
C LEU A 255 -12.96 49.84 -30.18
N GLN A 256 -14.27 50.12 -30.10
CA GLN A 256 -14.97 50.87 -31.14
C GLN A 256 -14.47 52.31 -31.28
N ALA A 257 -14.01 52.93 -30.19
CA ALA A 257 -13.46 54.28 -30.18
C ALA A 257 -12.01 54.37 -30.73
N VAL A 258 -11.34 53.24 -30.98
CA VAL A 258 -10.03 53.20 -31.66
C VAL A 258 -10.17 53.04 -33.17
N VAL A 259 -11.34 52.57 -33.64
CA VAL A 259 -11.63 52.28 -35.04
C VAL A 259 -12.46 53.37 -35.73
N LEU A 260 -13.05 54.29 -34.95
CA LEU A 260 -13.85 55.45 -35.40
C LEU A 260 -13.11 56.75 -35.13
#